data_AF-A0A6L5Q2Z7-F1
#
_entry.id   AF-A0A6L5Q2Z7-F1
#
_cell.length_a   1.000
_cell.length_b   1.000
_cell.length_c   1.000
_cell.angle_alpha   90.00
_cell.angle_beta   90.00
_cell.angle_gamma   90.00
#
_symmetry.space_group_name_H-M   'P 1'
#
loop_
_entity.id
_entity.type
_entity.pdbx_description
1 polymer ?
#
loop_
_entity_poly.entity_id
_entity_poly.type
_entity_poly.pdbx_seq_one_letter_code
_entity_poly.pdbx_strand_id
1 'polypeptide(L)'
;AHSIAHASDTFEALVRSPKLETLYYEEILQTLLNKVCVHSIYYKHEEDERLVYPIVSMLQNGLKEEVLIAALHDLVDQLPVQKQTLHIESYEFLYGNIKSFLRSLFFRLRTMSICKETEYEIEKLLQGLRQHY
;
A
#
# COMPACT_ATOMS: atom_id res chain seq x y z
N ALA A 1 15.45 -7.30 10.25
CA ALA A 1 14.42 -7.35 11.31
C ALA A 1 13.06 -7.27 10.62
N HIS A 2 12.12 -8.16 10.92
CA HIS A 2 10.74 -8.19 10.36
C HIS A 2 9.84 -7.10 10.99
N SER A 3 10.41 -5.94 11.31
CA SER A 3 9.76 -4.91 12.12
C SER A 3 8.51 -4.37 11.44
N ILE A 4 8.47 -4.39 10.11
CA ILE A 4 7.31 -3.94 9.34
C ILE A 4 6.14 -4.93 9.41
N ALA A 5 6.42 -6.23 9.45
CA ALA A 5 5.39 -7.26 9.62
C ALA A 5 4.70 -7.10 10.99
N HIS A 6 5.47 -6.95 12.07
CA HIS A 6 4.91 -6.74 13.41
C HIS A 6 4.14 -5.41 13.54
N ALA A 7 4.63 -4.34 12.91
CA ALA A 7 3.91 -3.07 12.87
C ALA A 7 2.57 -3.21 12.13
N SER A 8 2.56 -3.94 11.01
CA SER A 8 1.35 -4.18 10.22
C SER A 8 0.33 -5.02 10.99
N ASP A 9 0.76 -6.09 11.67
CA ASP A 9 -0.10 -6.91 12.53
C ASP A 9 -0.70 -6.07 13.68
N THR A 10 0.07 -5.10 14.21
CA THR A 10 -0.40 -4.18 15.25
C THR A 10 -1.47 -3.23 14.72
N PHE A 11 -1.27 -2.65 13.54
CA PHE A 11 -2.30 -1.81 12.89
C PHE A 11 -3.54 -2.63 12.55
N GLU A 12 -3.40 -3.88 12.11
CA GLU A 12 -4.54 -4.75 11.86
C GLU A 12 -5.35 -5.00 13.14
N ALA A 13 -4.68 -5.32 14.24
CA ALA A 13 -5.33 -5.49 15.55
C ALA A 13 -6.02 -4.19 16.01
N LEU A 14 -5.41 -3.04 15.77
CA LEU A 14 -5.97 -1.73 16.10
C LEU A 14 -7.23 -1.43 15.28
N VAL A 15 -7.19 -1.67 13.96
CA VAL A 15 -8.33 -1.49 13.04
C VAL A 15 -9.51 -2.38 13.39
N ARG A 16 -9.25 -3.58 13.91
CA ARG A 16 -10.29 -4.51 14.39
C ARG A 16 -10.84 -4.16 15.77
N SER A 17 -10.23 -3.22 16.48
CA SER A 17 -10.72 -2.78 17.79
C SER A 17 -11.98 -1.93 17.63
N PRO A 18 -13.08 -2.23 18.36
CA PRO A 18 -14.29 -1.40 18.33
C PRO A 18 -14.09 -0.02 18.95
N LYS A 19 -12.92 0.24 19.56
CA LYS A 19 -12.56 1.53 20.15
C LYS A 19 -11.87 2.47 19.17
N LEU A 20 -11.48 1.99 17.99
CA LEU A 20 -10.88 2.86 16.98
C LEU A 20 -12.00 3.44 16.11
N GLU A 21 -12.05 4.77 16.07
CA GLU A 21 -12.99 5.49 15.22
C GLU A 21 -12.49 5.52 13.77
N THR A 22 -13.43 5.45 12.81
CA THR A 22 -13.10 5.44 11.37
C THR A 22 -12.43 6.72 10.89
N LEU A 23 -12.54 7.83 11.64
CA LEU A 23 -11.86 9.09 11.31
C LEU A 23 -10.34 8.97 11.29
N TYR A 24 -9.76 7.99 11.98
CA TYR A 24 -8.32 7.75 12.02
C TYR A 24 -7.82 6.88 10.85
N TYR A 25 -8.72 6.31 10.04
CA TYR A 25 -8.33 5.37 8.99
C TYR A 25 -7.48 6.03 7.90
N GLU A 26 -7.75 7.30 7.56
CA GLU A 26 -6.94 8.01 6.57
C GLU A 26 -5.51 8.23 7.08
N GLU A 27 -5.34 8.58 8.34
CA GLU A 27 -4.01 8.75 8.97
C GLU A 27 -3.24 7.42 9.03
N ILE A 28 -3.92 6.34 9.40
CA ILE A 28 -3.34 5.00 9.40
C ILE A 28 -2.94 4.58 7.99
N LEU A 29 -3.82 4.82 6.99
CA LEU A 29 -3.54 4.54 5.59
C LEU A 29 -2.28 5.28 5.12
N GLN A 30 -2.20 6.59 5.35
CA GLN A 30 -1.02 7.38 4.99
C GLN A 30 0.25 6.86 5.68
N THR A 31 0.14 6.46 6.95
CA THR A 31 1.26 5.86 7.69
C THR A 31 1.74 4.55 7.05
N LEU A 32 0.83 3.68 6.63
CA LEU A 32 1.16 2.42 5.95
C LEU A 32 1.77 2.68 4.57
N LEU A 33 1.21 3.61 3.79
CA LEU A 33 1.73 3.96 2.47
C LEU A 33 3.13 4.60 2.54
N ASN A 34 3.39 5.43 3.56
CA ASN A 34 4.74 5.92 3.84
C ASN A 34 5.75 4.79 4.08
N LYS A 35 5.30 3.65 4.62
CA LYS A 35 6.15 2.46 4.74
C LYS A 35 6.34 1.73 3.42
N VAL A 36 5.35 1.71 2.54
CA VAL A 36 5.53 1.22 1.17
C VAL A 36 6.60 2.04 0.43
N CYS A 37 6.67 3.35 0.67
CA CYS A 37 7.63 4.27 0.06
C CYS A 37 9.07 4.17 0.59
N VAL A 38 9.40 3.19 1.44
CA VAL A 38 10.78 3.01 1.90
C VAL A 38 11.67 2.65 0.70
N HIS A 39 12.78 3.35 0.58
CA HIS A 39 13.74 3.21 -0.51
C HIS A 39 15.17 2.91 -0.03
N SER A 40 15.33 2.69 1.28
CA SER A 40 16.60 2.25 1.89
C SER A 40 16.78 0.73 1.86
N ILE A 41 15.68 -0.01 1.71
CA ILE A 41 15.64 -1.48 1.63
C ILE A 41 14.54 -1.91 0.66
N TYR A 42 14.77 -3.04 0.00
CA TYR A 42 13.72 -3.80 -0.69
C TYR A 42 13.08 -4.77 0.32
N TYR A 43 11.75 -4.76 0.43
CA TYR A 43 11.00 -5.64 1.33
C TYR A 43 11.10 -7.11 0.93
N LYS A 44 11.29 -7.97 1.92
CA LYS A 44 11.47 -9.42 1.72
C LYS A 44 10.47 -10.16 2.58
N HIS A 45 10.40 -11.48 2.43
CA HIS A 45 9.59 -12.32 3.33
C HIS A 45 8.11 -11.90 3.41
N GLU A 46 7.52 -11.52 2.26
CA GLU A 46 6.09 -11.16 2.13
C GLU A 46 5.68 -9.98 3.03
N GLU A 47 6.63 -9.11 3.39
CA GLU A 47 6.39 -7.88 4.14
C GLU A 47 5.40 -6.94 3.43
N ASP A 48 5.39 -6.96 2.09
CA ASP A 48 4.41 -6.24 1.27
C ASP A 48 2.99 -6.81 1.40
N GLU A 49 2.83 -8.13 1.51
CA GLU A 49 1.52 -8.75 1.77
C GLU A 49 1.00 -8.41 3.17
N ARG A 50 1.89 -8.32 4.16
CA ARG A 50 1.53 -7.95 5.53
C ARG A 50 0.97 -6.53 5.62
N LEU A 51 1.51 -5.60 4.85
CA LEU A 51 1.03 -4.20 4.78
C LEU A 51 -0.40 -4.10 4.22
N VAL A 52 -0.86 -5.09 3.45
CA VAL A 52 -2.22 -5.12 2.88
C VAL A 52 -3.28 -5.44 3.94
N TYR A 53 -2.96 -6.25 4.94
CA TYR A 53 -3.93 -6.74 5.93
C TYR A 53 -4.66 -5.64 6.71
N PRO A 54 -3.97 -4.63 7.28
CA PRO A 54 -4.66 -3.52 7.93
C PRO A 54 -5.52 -2.72 6.96
N ILE A 55 -5.09 -2.52 5.70
CA ILE A 55 -5.86 -1.79 4.69
C ILE A 55 -7.16 -2.51 4.34
N VAL A 56 -7.09 -3.83 4.13
CA VAL A 56 -8.27 -4.66 3.89
C VAL A 56 -9.21 -4.64 5.09
N SER A 57 -8.67 -4.73 6.31
CA SER A 57 -9.49 -4.62 7.52
C SER A 57 -10.17 -3.25 7.62
N MET A 58 -9.49 -2.16 7.22
CA MET A 58 -10.09 -0.82 7.20
C MET A 58 -11.21 -0.73 6.17
N LEU A 59 -11.01 -1.27 4.95
CA LEU A 59 -12.05 -1.32 3.91
C LEU A 59 -13.30 -2.07 4.39
N GLN A 60 -13.11 -3.21 5.05
CA GLN A 60 -14.22 -3.98 5.63
C GLN A 60 -14.92 -3.24 6.78
N ASN A 61 -14.22 -2.35 7.47
CA ASN A 61 -14.71 -1.58 8.61
C ASN A 61 -15.14 -0.15 8.24
N GLY A 62 -15.28 0.17 6.95
CA GLY A 62 -15.88 1.43 6.49
C GLY A 62 -14.91 2.50 6.00
N LEU A 63 -13.63 2.17 5.75
CA LEU A 63 -12.80 3.02 4.89
C LEU A 63 -13.42 3.05 3.50
N LYS A 64 -13.63 4.27 2.99
CA LYS A 64 -14.16 4.52 1.66
C LYS A 64 -13.15 4.12 0.59
N GLU A 65 -13.62 3.45 -0.45
CA GLU A 65 -12.77 3.04 -1.58
C GLU A 65 -12.13 4.25 -2.27
N GLU A 66 -12.87 5.36 -2.39
CA GLU A 66 -12.39 6.56 -3.09
C GLU A 66 -11.17 7.18 -2.39
N VAL A 67 -11.09 7.06 -1.06
CA VAL A 67 -9.93 7.50 -0.27
C VAL A 67 -8.71 6.65 -0.58
N LEU A 68 -8.88 5.32 -0.65
CA LEU A 68 -7.79 4.42 -1.00
C LEU A 68 -7.34 4.64 -2.45
N ILE A 69 -8.27 4.75 -3.39
CA ILE A 69 -7.98 5.01 -4.80
C ILE A 69 -7.15 6.29 -4.95
N ALA A 70 -7.60 7.40 -4.35
CA ALA A 70 -6.85 8.66 -4.40
C ALA A 70 -5.43 8.50 -3.86
N ALA A 71 -5.28 7.86 -2.70
CA ALA A 71 -3.97 7.64 -2.09
C ALA A 71 -3.05 6.72 -2.93
N LEU A 72 -3.59 5.76 -3.66
CA LEU A 72 -2.82 4.88 -4.57
C LEU A 72 -2.36 5.60 -5.83
N HIS A 73 -3.17 6.53 -6.37
CA HIS A 73 -2.74 7.41 -7.46
C HIS A 73 -1.61 8.34 -7.01
N ASP A 74 -1.77 9.01 -5.86
CA ASP A 74 -0.72 9.85 -5.27
C ASP A 74 0.58 9.07 -5.03
N LEU A 75 0.47 7.81 -4.58
CA LEU A 75 1.61 6.91 -4.35
C LEU A 75 2.42 6.64 -5.63
N VAL A 76 1.76 6.53 -6.78
CA VAL A 76 2.41 6.26 -8.07
C VAL A 76 2.91 7.55 -8.73
N ASP A 77 2.15 8.64 -8.61
CA ASP A 77 2.46 9.93 -9.24
C ASP A 77 3.73 10.60 -8.69
N GLN A 78 4.20 10.21 -7.50
CA GLN A 78 5.50 10.65 -6.98
C GLN A 78 6.71 9.98 -7.66
N LEU A 79 6.55 8.84 -8.34
CA LEU A 79 7.67 8.07 -8.91
C LEU A 79 8.55 8.88 -9.89
N PRO A 80 8.00 9.67 -10.84
CA PRO A 80 8.81 10.52 -11.71
C PRO A 80 9.71 11.52 -10.97
N VAL A 81 9.22 12.08 -9.86
CA VAL A 81 9.97 13.04 -9.04
C VAL A 81 11.07 12.32 -8.25
N GLN A 82 10.74 11.17 -7.67
CA GLN A 82 11.70 10.34 -6.93
C GLN A 82 12.82 9.81 -7.83
N LYS A 83 12.50 9.43 -9.08
CA LYS A 83 13.48 8.97 -10.07
C LYS A 83 14.56 10.01 -10.39
N GLN A 84 14.21 11.29 -10.33
CA GLN A 84 15.16 12.39 -10.61
C GLN A 84 16.06 12.72 -9.42
N THR A 85 15.66 12.33 -8.20
CA THR A 85 16.29 12.78 -6.94
C THR A 85 17.03 11.65 -6.22
N LEU A 86 16.57 10.41 -6.34
CA LEU A 86 17.16 9.26 -5.68
C LEU A 86 18.33 8.68 -6.49
N HIS A 87 19.28 8.07 -5.76
CA HIS A 87 20.25 7.17 -6.36
C HIS A 87 19.53 5.97 -7.00
N ILE A 88 20.09 5.45 -8.11
CA ILE A 88 19.45 4.40 -8.91
C ILE A 88 19.02 3.19 -8.08
N GLU A 89 19.88 2.70 -7.18
CA GLU A 89 19.56 1.55 -6.32
C GLU A 89 18.41 1.85 -5.36
N SER A 90 18.38 3.04 -4.75
CA SER A 90 17.28 3.44 -3.88
C SER A 90 15.97 3.56 -4.66
N TYR A 91 16.04 4.10 -5.87
CA TYR A 91 14.87 4.17 -6.74
C TYR A 91 14.35 2.77 -7.13
N GLU A 92 15.24 1.83 -7.44
CA GLU A 92 14.86 0.44 -7.72
C GLU A 92 14.19 -0.22 -6.52
N PHE A 93 14.65 0.06 -5.30
CA PHE A 93 13.99 -0.41 -4.07
C PHE A 93 12.60 0.21 -3.88
N LEU A 94 12.48 1.53 -4.06
CA LEU A 94 11.20 2.24 -3.99
C LEU A 94 10.18 1.65 -4.98
N TYR A 95 10.56 1.61 -6.25
CA TYR A 95 9.75 1.10 -7.34
C TYR A 95 9.33 -0.35 -7.08
N GLY A 96 10.29 -1.16 -6.63
CA GLY A 96 10.09 -2.55 -6.25
C GLY A 96 9.06 -2.75 -5.15
N ASN A 97 9.16 -1.97 -4.07
CA ASN A 97 8.25 -2.02 -2.93
C ASN A 97 6.84 -1.59 -3.32
N ILE A 98 6.69 -0.47 -4.04
CA ILE A 98 5.38 0.00 -4.53
C ILE A 98 4.74 -1.05 -5.45
N LYS A 99 5.50 -1.58 -6.41
CA LYS A 99 5.01 -2.59 -7.35
C LYS A 99 4.57 -3.87 -6.66
N SER A 100 5.33 -4.34 -5.68
CA SER A 100 5.00 -5.57 -4.94
C SER A 100 3.75 -5.36 -4.09
N PHE A 101 3.69 -4.25 -3.35
CA PHE A 101 2.51 -3.86 -2.58
C PHE A 101 1.23 -3.77 -3.45
N LEU A 102 1.28 -3.10 -4.60
CA LEU A 102 0.12 -2.99 -5.50
C LEU A 102 -0.35 -4.36 -5.99
N ARG A 103 0.56 -5.27 -6.32
CA ARG A 103 0.22 -6.65 -6.71
C ARG A 103 -0.44 -7.41 -5.56
N SER A 104 0.13 -7.32 -4.38
CA SER A 104 -0.37 -7.99 -3.18
C SER A 104 -1.77 -7.49 -2.80
N LEU A 105 -2.00 -6.18 -2.88
CA LEU A 105 -3.32 -5.59 -2.68
C LEU A 105 -4.32 -6.06 -3.75
N PHE A 106 -3.93 -5.98 -5.03
CA PHE A 106 -4.76 -6.44 -6.15
C PHE A 106 -5.22 -7.90 -5.98
N PHE A 107 -4.27 -8.81 -5.73
CA PHE A 107 -4.59 -10.22 -5.53
C PHE A 107 -5.50 -10.42 -4.33
N ARG A 108 -5.24 -9.73 -3.21
CA ARG A 108 -6.06 -9.86 -2.01
C ARG A 108 -7.50 -9.40 -2.23
N LEU A 109 -7.70 -8.22 -2.84
CA LEU A 109 -9.05 -7.71 -3.15
C LEU A 109 -9.79 -8.66 -4.10
N ARG A 110 -9.13 -9.11 -5.16
CA ARG A 110 -9.69 -10.08 -6.12
C ARG A 110 -10.07 -11.41 -5.46
N THR A 111 -9.19 -11.98 -4.65
CA THR A 111 -9.45 -13.24 -3.93
C THR A 111 -10.62 -13.12 -2.96
N MET A 112 -10.75 -11.96 -2.29
CA MET A 112 -11.86 -11.71 -1.37
C MET A 112 -13.14 -11.25 -2.08
N SER A 113 -13.06 -10.91 -3.37
CA SER A 113 -14.16 -10.37 -4.17
C SER A 113 -14.80 -9.12 -3.56
N ILE A 114 -13.97 -8.24 -2.97
CA ILE A 114 -14.36 -6.94 -2.42
C ILE A 114 -13.72 -5.80 -3.22
N CYS A 115 -14.29 -4.61 -3.13
CA CYS A 115 -13.69 -3.38 -3.66
C CYS A 115 -13.28 -3.45 -5.13
N LYS A 116 -14.23 -3.81 -6.00
CA LYS A 116 -13.98 -4.03 -7.44
C LYS A 116 -13.50 -2.78 -8.16
N GLU A 117 -13.92 -1.60 -7.72
CA GLU A 117 -13.46 -0.34 -8.30
C GLU A 117 -11.98 -0.13 -7.97
N THR A 118 -11.62 -0.29 -6.69
CA THR A 118 -10.22 -0.26 -6.26
C THR A 118 -9.37 -1.31 -7.00
N GLU A 119 -9.86 -2.54 -7.15
CA GLU A 119 -9.17 -3.61 -7.91
C GLU A 119 -8.87 -3.18 -9.35
N TYR A 120 -9.86 -2.60 -10.03
CA TYR A 120 -9.72 -2.12 -11.41
C TYR A 120 -8.73 -0.96 -11.53
N GLU A 121 -8.75 -0.02 -10.59
CA GLU A 121 -7.79 1.09 -10.57
C GLU A 121 -6.36 0.60 -10.31
N ILE A 122 -6.15 -0.37 -9.42
CA ILE A 122 -4.82 -0.96 -9.21
C ILE A 122 -4.32 -1.64 -10.48
N GLU A 123 -5.19 -2.33 -11.23
CA GLU A 123 -4.81 -2.94 -12.50
C GLU A 123 -4.29 -1.89 -13.51
N LYS A 124 -4.96 -0.75 -13.64
CA LYS A 124 -4.49 0.37 -14.47
C LYS A 124 -3.14 0.90 -14.01
N LEU A 125 -2.98 1.13 -12.70
CA LEU A 125 -1.72 1.61 -12.12
C LEU A 125 -0.58 0.64 -12.42
N LEU A 126 -0.81 -0.67 -12.26
CA LEU A 126 0.19 -1.71 -12.57
C LEU A 126 0.56 -1.77 -14.06
N GLN A 127 -0.40 -1.55 -14.96
CA GLN A 127 -0.14 -1.46 -16.39
C GLN A 127 0.71 -0.23 -16.75
N GLY A 128 0.38 0.92 -16.17
CA GLY A 128 1.11 2.19 -16.34
C GLY A 128 2.49 2.20 -15.69
N LEU A 129 2.70 1.45 -14.60
CA LEU A 129 3.91 1.51 -13.78
C LEU A 129 5.22 1.29 -14.56
N ARG A 130 5.18 0.58 -15.69
CA ARG A 130 6.38 0.33 -16.52
C ARG A 130 6.99 1.61 -17.08
N GLN A 131 6.20 2.66 -17.28
CA GLN A 131 6.70 3.95 -17.77
C GLN A 131 7.61 4.66 -16.75
N HIS A 132 7.55 4.23 -15.49
CA HIS A 132 8.32 4.81 -14.41
C HIS A 132 9.60 4.03 -14.10
N TYR A 133 9.77 2.78 -14.55
CA TYR A 133 11.04 2.06 -14.35
C TYR A 133 12.19 2.82 -15.00
#